data_AF-A0AA40B0Z4-F1
#
_entry.id   AF-A0AA40B0Z4-F1
#
_cell.length_a   1.000
_cell.length_b   1.000
_cell.length_c   1.000
_cell.angle_alpha   90.00
_cell.angle_beta   90.00
_cell.angle_gamma   90.00
#
_symmetry.space_group_name_H-M   'P 1'
#
loop_
_entity.id
_entity.type
_entity.pdbx_description
1 polymer ?
#
loop_
_entity_poly.entity_id
_entity_poly.type
_entity_poly.pdbx_seq_one_letter_code
_entity_poly.pdbx_strand_id
1 'polypeptide(L)'
;MIPSREIAKHLRERFPGIIFTTRQLKKLRHRLKKATHKGYTPFQATMALLDTRGITYEVKWEDPDTKTKPTGLFWSPSWSGEEWRLHPWI
;
A
#
# COMPACT_ATOMS: atom_id res chain seq x y z
N MET A 1 0.69 12.80 -1.73
CA MET A 1 -0.48 12.16 -1.10
C MET A 1 -1.49 13.25 -0.79
N ILE A 2 -2.75 13.16 -1.25
CA ILE A 2 -3.72 14.25 -1.07
C ILE A 2 -4.11 14.39 0.41
N PRO A 3 -3.88 15.55 1.06
CA PRO A 3 -4.28 15.80 2.44
C PRO A 3 -5.80 15.73 2.60
N SER A 4 -6.27 15.21 3.74
CA SER A 4 -7.71 15.16 4.03
C SER A 4 -8.38 16.54 3.99
N ARG A 5 -7.61 17.62 4.25
CA ARG A 5 -8.05 19.01 4.14
C ARG A 5 -8.39 19.41 2.70
N GLU A 6 -7.59 19.00 1.71
CA GLU A 6 -7.86 19.28 0.30
C GLU A 6 -9.06 18.50 -0.22
N ILE A 7 -9.19 17.24 0.19
CA ILE A 7 -10.37 16.41 -0.12
C ILE A 7 -11.64 17.09 0.42
N ALA A 8 -11.59 17.59 1.66
CA ALA A 8 -12.71 18.30 2.26
C ALA A 8 -13.04 19.62 1.53
N LYS A 9 -12.01 20.37 1.10
CA LYS A 9 -12.19 21.62 0.33
C LYS A 9 -12.94 21.35 -0.97
N HIS A 10 -12.47 20.41 -1.78
CA HIS A 10 -13.11 20.05 -3.05
C HIS A 10 -14.53 19.48 -2.88
N LEU A 11 -14.76 18.70 -1.82
CA LEU A 11 -16.11 18.18 -1.55
C LEU A 11 -17.09 19.29 -1.17
N ARG A 12 -16.66 20.33 -0.44
CA ARG A 12 -17.51 21.48 -0.11
C ARG A 12 -17.81 22.35 -1.33
N GLU A 13 -16.83 22.53 -2.22
CA GLU A 13 -17.03 23.24 -3.49
C GLU A 13 -18.05 22.50 -4.38
N ARG A 14 -18.00 21.16 -4.41
CA ARG A 14 -18.86 20.33 -5.26
C ARG A 14 -20.24 20.02 -4.66
N PHE A 15 -20.34 19.97 -3.34
CA PHE A 15 -21.58 19.68 -2.61
C PHE A 15 -21.78 20.71 -1.48
N PRO A 16 -22.19 21.94 -1.82
CA PRO A 16 -22.43 22.98 -0.82
C PRO A 16 -23.53 22.55 0.15
N GLY A 17 -23.33 22.83 1.44
CA GLY A 17 -24.29 22.49 2.50
C GLY A 17 -24.16 21.08 3.09
N ILE A 18 -23.38 20.19 2.48
CA ILE A 18 -23.15 18.84 3.03
C ILE A 18 -21.91 18.86 3.94
N ILE A 19 -22.09 18.42 5.19
CA ILE A 19 -20.99 18.26 6.16
C ILE A 19 -20.49 16.82 6.12
N PHE A 20 -19.27 16.63 5.62
CA PHE A 20 -18.61 15.33 5.62
C PHE A 20 -17.89 15.09 6.94
N THR A 21 -18.18 13.95 7.57
CA THR A 21 -17.50 13.52 8.80
C THR A 21 -16.06 13.10 8.53
N THR A 22 -15.21 13.16 9.56
CA THR A 22 -13.81 12.70 9.49
C THR A 22 -13.71 11.24 9.05
N ARG A 23 -14.65 10.38 9.45
CA ARG A 23 -14.70 8.96 9.05
C ARG A 23 -14.96 8.81 7.55
N GLN A 24 -15.90 9.57 6.99
CA GLN A 24 -16.19 9.55 5.55
C GLN A 24 -15.00 10.05 4.73
N LEU A 25 -14.36 11.14 5.17
CA LEU A 25 -13.15 11.68 4.52
C LEU A 25 -12.00 10.67 4.53
N LYS A 26 -11.76 9.97 5.65
CA LYS A 26 -10.76 8.89 5.73
C LYS A 26 -11.08 7.73 4.77
N LYS A 27 -12.35 7.30 4.71
CA LYS A 27 -12.79 6.22 3.81
C LYS A 27 -12.65 6.61 2.34
N LEU A 28 -13.00 7.84 1.98
CA LEU A 28 -12.83 8.37 0.62
C LEU A 28 -11.36 8.44 0.25
N ARG A 29 -10.51 8.99 1.12
CA ARG A 29 -9.05 9.03 0.92
C ARG A 29 -8.47 7.63 0.69
N HIS A 30 -8.91 6.63 1.46
CA HIS A 30 -8.50 5.25 1.26
C HIS A 30 -8.94 4.70 -0.10
N ARG A 31 -10.19 4.95 -0.52
CA ARG A 31 -10.70 4.55 -1.84
C ARG A 31 -9.94 5.22 -2.99
N LEU A 32 -9.67 6.52 -2.89
CA LEU A 32 -8.88 7.25 -3.88
C LEU A 32 -7.48 6.66 -4.00
N LYS A 33 -6.82 6.39 -2.86
CA LYS A 33 -5.50 5.74 -2.84
C LYS A 33 -5.54 4.35 -3.50
N LYS A 34 -6.57 3.55 -3.21
CA LYS A 34 -6.77 2.24 -3.82
C LYS A 34 -6.96 2.36 -5.34
N ALA A 35 -7.72 3.36 -5.82
CA ALA A 35 -7.90 3.62 -7.24
C ALA A 35 -6.59 4.02 -7.96
N THR A 36 -5.72 4.81 -7.32
CA THR A 36 -4.41 5.19 -7.88
C THR A 36 -3.50 4.00 -8.16
N HIS A 37 -3.64 2.92 -7.38
CA HIS A 37 -2.84 1.70 -7.52
C HIS A 37 -3.61 0.59 -8.25
N LYS A 38 -4.53 0.91 -9.19
CA LYS A 38 -5.36 -0.08 -9.92
C LYS A 38 -6.16 -1.03 -9.02
N GLY A 39 -6.48 -0.63 -7.80
CA GLY A 39 -7.16 -1.50 -6.84
C GLY A 39 -6.22 -2.17 -5.83
N TYR A 40 -4.91 -2.12 -6.03
CA TYR A 40 -3.93 -2.73 -5.15
C TYR A 40 -3.66 -1.89 -3.91
N THR A 41 -3.36 -2.56 -2.80
CA THR A 41 -2.67 -1.89 -1.69
C THR A 41 -1.26 -1.51 -2.13
N PRO A 42 -0.60 -0.50 -1.50
CA PRO A 42 0.79 -0.18 -1.81
C PRO A 42 1.71 -1.41 -1.75
N PHE A 43 1.45 -2.33 -0.81
CA PHE A 43 2.17 -3.58 -0.67
C PHE A 43 2.02 -4.47 -1.91
N GLN A 44 0.78 -4.71 -2.34
CA GLN A 44 0.48 -5.49 -3.55
C GLN A 44 1.03 -4.83 -4.82
N ALA A 45 1.00 -3.50 -4.90
CA ALA A 45 1.57 -2.76 -6.02
C ALA A 45 3.10 -2.93 -6.09
N THR A 46 3.79 -2.96 -4.94
CA THR A 46 5.22 -3.24 -4.88
C THR A 46 5.53 -4.68 -5.28
N MET A 47 4.78 -5.67 -4.79
CA MET A 47 4.93 -7.07 -5.23
C MET A 47 4.81 -7.20 -6.75
N ALA A 48 3.75 -6.66 -7.33
CA ALA A 48 3.53 -6.69 -8.78
C ALA A 48 4.65 -6.00 -9.57
N LEU A 49 5.24 -4.92 -9.02
CA LEU A 49 6.40 -4.26 -9.62
C LEU A 49 7.65 -5.16 -9.59
N LEU A 50 7.88 -5.87 -8.49
CA LEU A 50 9.01 -6.79 -8.34
C LEU A 50 8.84 -7.99 -9.29
N ASP A 51 7.64 -8.56 -9.36
CA ASP A 51 7.28 -9.63 -10.31
C ASP A 51 7.56 -9.21 -11.76
N THR A 52 7.13 -8.00 -12.14
CA THR A 52 7.34 -7.46 -13.50
C THR A 52 8.82 -7.26 -13.82
N ARG A 53 9.66 -6.99 -12.82
CA ARG A 53 11.11 -6.80 -12.97
C ARG A 53 11.92 -8.08 -12.83
N GLY A 54 11.28 -9.22 -12.60
CA GLY A 54 11.96 -10.49 -12.34
C GLY A 54 12.82 -10.46 -11.08
N ILE A 55 12.43 -9.63 -10.09
CA ILE A 55 13.14 -9.51 -8.82
C ILE A 55 12.49 -10.45 -7.81
N THR A 56 13.28 -11.38 -7.28
CA THR A 56 12.84 -12.29 -6.21
C THR A 56 12.59 -11.51 -4.91
N TYR A 57 11.51 -11.85 -4.22
CA TYR A 57 11.16 -11.25 -2.93
C TYR A 57 10.54 -12.26 -1.98
N GLU A 58 10.55 -11.94 -0.69
CA GLU A 58 9.94 -12.69 0.38
C GLU A 58 8.99 -11.79 1.18
N VAL A 59 7.84 -12.33 1.56
CA VAL A 59 6.85 -11.63 2.37
C VAL A 59 6.85 -12.23 3.77
N LYS A 60 7.09 -11.39 4.77
CA LYS A 60 6.85 -11.75 6.17
C LYS A 60 5.37 -11.54 6.47
N TRP A 61 4.72 -12.59 6.95
CA TRP A 61 3.32 -12.58 7.35
C TRP A 61 3.23 -12.48 8.88
N GLU A 62 2.17 -11.87 9.40
CA GLU A 62 1.87 -11.88 10.84
C GLU A 62 1.67 -13.30 11.35
N ASP A 63 0.97 -14.09 10.55
CA ASP A 63 0.75 -15.51 10.73
C ASP A 63 1.27 -16.23 9.46
N PRO A 64 2.33 -17.06 9.58
CA PRO A 64 2.92 -17.77 8.46
C PRO A 64 1.95 -18.74 7.76
N ASP A 65 1.00 -19.30 8.52
CA ASP A 65 0.09 -20.34 8.05
C ASP A 65 -1.12 -19.73 7.34
N THR A 66 -1.70 -18.68 7.92
CA THR A 66 -2.90 -18.05 7.33
C THR A 66 -2.58 -16.99 6.28
N LYS A 67 -1.38 -16.41 6.27
CA LYS A 67 -0.92 -15.38 5.30
C LYS A 67 -1.94 -14.26 5.09
N THR A 68 -2.67 -13.90 6.15
CA THR A 68 -3.78 -12.95 6.06
C THR A 68 -3.31 -11.50 6.05
N LYS A 69 -2.22 -11.21 6.73
CA LYS A 69 -1.70 -9.85 6.89
C LYS A 69 -0.19 -9.80 6.71
N PRO A 70 0.32 -9.14 5.66
CA PRO A 70 1.74 -8.97 5.48
C PRO A 70 2.27 -7.94 6.47
N THR A 71 3.39 -8.26 7.13
CA THR A 71 4.10 -7.40 8.08
C THR A 71 5.39 -6.84 7.51
N GLY A 72 5.98 -7.50 6.49
CA GLY A 72 7.18 -7.02 5.82
C GLY A 72 7.32 -7.56 4.39
N LEU A 73 8.03 -6.82 3.55
CA LEU A 73 8.42 -7.22 2.18
C LEU A 73 9.93 -7.05 2.06
N PHE A 74 10.62 -8.10 1.65
CA PHE A 74 12.07 -8.16 1.53
C PHE A 74 12.42 -8.55 0.10
N TRP A 75 13.35 -7.84 -0.54
CA TRP A 75 13.78 -8.15 -1.90
C TRP A 75 15.24 -7.73 -2.09
N SER A 76 15.94 -8.41 -3.00
CA SER A 76 17.32 -8.09 -3.35
C SER A 76 17.45 -7.83 -4.86
N PRO A 77 18.33 -6.92 -5.29
CA PRO A 77 18.63 -6.74 -6.72
C PRO A 77 19.23 -7.99 -7.35
N SER A 78 18.96 -8.24 -8.63
CA SER A 78 19.39 -9.46 -9.35
C SER A 78 20.91 -9.66 -9.46
N TRP A 79 21.72 -8.62 -9.22
CA TRP A 79 23.18 -8.70 -9.21
C TRP A 79 23.76 -9.06 -7.83
N SER A 80 22.92 -9.12 -6.79
CA SER A 80 23.29 -9.67 -5.48
C SER A 80 23.16 -11.19 -5.57
N GLY A 81 24.24 -11.84 -6.03
CA GLY A 81 24.26 -13.26 -6.38
C GLY A 81 23.79 -14.22 -5.28
N GLU A 82 23.91 -13.85 -3.99
CA GLU A 82 23.58 -14.78 -2.90
C GLU A 82 23.33 -14.14 -1.52
N GLU A 83 23.43 -12.81 -1.34
CA GLU A 83 23.74 -12.30 0.01
C GLU A 83 22.60 -11.79 0.88
N TRP A 84 21.37 -11.53 0.40
CA TRP A 84 20.35 -10.93 1.29
C TRP A 84 19.00 -11.68 1.32
N ARG A 85 19.01 -12.91 1.87
CA ARG A 85 18.03 -13.29 2.91
C ARG A 85 18.52 -12.75 4.26
N LEU A 86 18.84 -11.46 4.34
CA LEU A 86 19.57 -10.98 5.51
C LEU A 86 18.61 -10.85 6.69
N HIS A 87 18.57 -11.96 7.41
CA HIS A 87 18.00 -12.24 8.71
C HIS A 87 16.59 -11.69 8.97
N PRO A 88 15.54 -12.54 8.86
CA PRO A 88 14.25 -12.27 9.48
C PRO A 88 14.26 -12.38 11.02
N TRP A 89 15.41 -12.68 11.64
CA TRP A 89 15.56 -13.14 13.03
C TRP A 89 16.78 -12.55 13.79
N ILE A 90 17.19 -11.30 13.52
CA ILE A 90 17.83 -10.48 14.56
C ILE A 90 16.80 -9.48 15.05
#